data_AF-A0A2S9GIZ3-F1
#
_entry.id   AF-A0A2S9GIZ3-F1
#
_cell.length_a   1.000
_cell.length_b   1.000
_cell.length_c   1.000
_cell.angle_alpha   90.00
_cell.angle_beta   90.00
_cell.angle_gamma   90.00
#
_symmetry.space_group_name_H-M   'P 1'
#
loop_
_entity.id
_entity.type
_entity.pdbx_description
1 polymer ?
#
loop_
_entity_poly.entity_id
_entity_poly.type
_entity_poly.pdbx_seq_one_letter_code
_entity_poly.pdbx_strand_id
1 'polypeptide(L)'
;NDARSEAARLIAERTPGELNKIFFTNGGADAVEHAVRMARLHPGRYKVLARYRSYHGGTETAINLTGDPRRWPNDHGNAGIVHF
;
A
#
# COMPACT_ATOMS: atom_id res chain seq x y z
N ASN A 1 -5.92 8.99 23.39
CA ASN A 1 -5.34 7.64 23.23
C ASN A 1 -3.85 7.83 23.15
N ASP A 2 -3.20 7.76 24.32
CA ASP A 2 -1.85 8.33 24.49
C ASP A 2 -0.79 7.35 23.97
N ALA A 3 -1.04 6.04 24.14
CA ALA A 3 -0.20 4.98 23.58
C ALA A 3 -0.10 5.05 22.05
N ARG A 4 -1.23 5.29 21.36
CA ARG A 4 -1.24 5.43 19.89
C ARG A 4 -0.47 6.67 19.43
N SER A 5 -0.62 7.79 20.14
CA SER A 5 0.11 9.03 19.83
C SER A 5 1.61 8.89 20.04
N GLU A 6 2.03 8.23 21.13
CA GLU A 6 3.44 7.99 21.42
C GLU A 6 4.06 7.05 20.38
N ALA A 7 3.37 5.96 20.02
CA ALA A 7 3.82 5.09 18.95
C ALA A 7 3.97 5.85 17.61
N ALA A 8 3.03 6.74 17.28
CA ALA A 8 3.12 7.55 16.08
C ALA A 8 4.32 8.50 16.10
N ARG A 9 4.60 9.14 17.25
CA ARG A 9 5.77 10.02 17.45
C ARG A 9 7.08 9.24 17.24
N LEU A 10 7.22 8.10 17.91
CA LEU A 10 8.41 7.25 17.81
C LEU A 10 8.68 6.75 16.38
N ILE A 11 7.62 6.44 15.61
CA ILE A 11 7.76 6.06 14.20
C ILE A 11 8.18 7.28 13.36
N ALA A 12 7.53 8.42 13.54
CA ALA A 12 7.80 9.65 12.80
C ALA A 12 9.24 10.18 13.00
N GLU A 13 9.86 9.90 14.15
CA GLU A 13 11.28 10.25 14.41
C GLU A 13 12.28 9.38 13.67
N ARG A 14 11.83 8.26 13.10
CA ARG A 14 12.68 7.29 12.38
C ARG A 14 12.43 7.25 10.88
N THR A 15 11.35 7.85 10.41
CA THR A 15 11.02 7.95 9.00
C THR A 15 11.86 9.06 8.33
N PRO A 16 12.22 8.90 7.04
CA PRO A 16 13.01 9.90 6.34
C PRO A 16 12.17 11.13 5.94
N GLY A 17 12.84 12.28 5.83
CA GLY A 17 12.24 13.51 5.30
C GLY A 17 11.04 14.00 6.11
N GLU A 18 9.93 14.30 5.44
CA GLU A 18 8.73 14.88 6.04
C GLU A 18 7.64 13.84 6.37
N LEU A 19 7.98 12.56 6.44
CA LEU A 19 7.02 11.48 6.69
C LEU A 19 6.58 11.41 8.16
N ASN A 20 5.78 12.38 8.61
CA ASN A 20 5.40 12.58 10.01
C ASN A 20 3.92 12.28 10.36
N LYS A 21 3.16 11.66 9.43
CA LYS A 21 1.75 11.28 9.64
C LYS A 21 1.59 9.77 9.59
N ILE A 22 1.08 9.19 10.67
CA ILE A 22 0.97 7.74 10.83
C ILE A 22 -0.49 7.29 10.82
N PHE A 23 -0.84 6.45 9.84
CA PHE A 23 -2.10 5.74 9.78
C PHE A 23 -1.86 4.27 10.15
N PHE A 24 -2.44 3.83 11.27
CA PHE A 24 -2.31 2.45 11.74
C PHE A 24 -3.34 1.54 11.05
N THR A 25 -2.89 0.39 10.56
CA THR A 25 -3.71 -0.66 9.94
C THR A 25 -3.56 -1.97 10.72
N ASN A 26 -4.37 -2.98 10.37
CA ASN A 26 -4.33 -4.27 11.06
C ASN A 26 -3.30 -5.25 10.45
N GLY A 27 -2.66 -4.88 9.34
CA GLY A 27 -1.69 -5.73 8.66
C GLY A 27 -1.04 -5.05 7.45
N GLY A 28 -0.02 -5.73 6.89
CA GLY A 28 0.73 -5.20 5.75
C GLY A 28 -0.10 -5.04 4.48
N ALA A 29 -0.95 -6.01 4.16
CA ALA A 29 -1.83 -5.92 2.99
C ALA A 29 -2.83 -4.75 3.12
N ASP A 30 -3.42 -4.59 4.30
CA ASP A 30 -4.31 -3.46 4.65
C ASP A 30 -3.58 -2.10 4.53
N ALA A 31 -2.32 -2.02 4.98
CA ALA A 31 -1.49 -0.83 4.78
C ALA A 31 -1.31 -0.50 3.28
N VAL A 32 -1.10 -1.52 2.44
CA VAL A 32 -0.98 -1.33 0.98
C VAL A 32 -2.31 -0.87 0.36
N GLU A 33 -3.45 -1.44 0.75
CA GLU A 33 -4.78 -1.00 0.28
C GLU A 33 -5.00 0.50 0.55
N HIS A 34 -4.70 0.94 1.77
CA HIS A 34 -4.82 2.33 2.17
C HIS A 34 -3.80 3.24 1.46
N ALA A 35 -2.56 2.78 1.28
CA ALA A 35 -1.55 3.53 0.54
C ALA A 35 -1.97 3.77 -0.92
N VAL A 36 -2.48 2.75 -1.60
CA VAL A 36 -2.98 2.86 -2.98
C VAL A 36 -4.19 3.77 -3.05
N ARG A 37 -5.13 3.65 -2.10
CA ARG A 37 -6.29 4.55 -2.02
C ARG A 37 -5.86 6.01 -1.89
N MET A 38 -4.92 6.31 -0.99
CA MET A 38 -4.39 7.67 -0.84
C MET A 38 -3.65 8.15 -2.09
N ALA A 39 -2.84 7.30 -2.71
CA ALA A 39 -2.11 7.60 -3.93
C ALA A 39 -3.02 7.85 -5.14
N ARG A 40 -4.20 7.21 -5.20
CA ARG A 40 -5.23 7.49 -6.21
C ARG A 40 -5.98 8.79 -5.93
N LEU A 41 -6.32 9.04 -4.67
CA LEU A 41 -7.10 10.21 -4.26
C LEU A 41 -6.34 11.52 -4.46
N HIS A 42 -5.04 11.57 -4.13
CA HIS A 42 -4.28 12.82 -4.15
C HIS A 42 -4.14 13.46 -5.55
N PRO A 43 -3.73 12.73 -6.60
CA PRO A 43 -3.66 13.26 -7.97
C PRO A 43 -4.88 12.90 -8.84
N GLY A 44 -5.86 12.15 -8.33
CA GLY A 44 -7.00 11.64 -9.11
C GLY A 44 -6.63 10.60 -10.17
N ARG A 45 -5.44 9.98 -10.10
CA ARG A 45 -4.96 9.02 -11.09
C ARG A 45 -5.19 7.59 -10.65
N TYR A 46 -5.82 6.79 -11.52
CA TYR A 46 -6.23 5.42 -11.18
C TYR A 46 -5.11 4.38 -11.30
N LYS A 47 -4.23 4.52 -12.31
CA LYS A 47 -3.20 3.52 -12.61
C LYS A 47 -2.06 3.57 -11.59
N VAL A 48 -1.60 2.40 -11.15
CA VAL A 48 -0.46 2.24 -10.24
C VAL A 48 0.59 1.33 -10.88
N LEU A 49 1.86 1.72 -10.77
CA LEU A 49 2.98 0.93 -11.27
C LEU A 49 3.49 -0.02 -10.17
N ALA A 50 3.72 -1.29 -10.52
CA ALA A 50 4.30 -2.28 -9.61
C ALA A 50 5.44 -3.03 -10.30
N ARG A 51 6.44 -3.48 -9.54
CA ARG A 51 7.56 -4.24 -10.10
C ARG A 51 7.22 -5.71 -10.28
N TYR A 52 7.79 -6.37 -11.29
CA TYR A 52 7.83 -7.83 -11.30
C TYR A 52 8.59 -8.37 -10.08
N ARG A 53 8.19 -9.56 -9.61
CA ARG A 53 8.73 -10.25 -8.41
C ARG A 53 8.52 -9.49 -7.09
N SER A 54 7.67 -8.46 -7.06
CA SER A 54 7.25 -7.80 -5.82
C SER A 54 6.25 -8.66 -5.04
N TYR A 55 6.14 -8.41 -3.72
CA TYR A 55 5.09 -8.97 -2.88
C TYR A 55 4.45 -7.85 -2.07
N HIS A 56 3.12 -7.74 -2.15
CA HIS A 56 2.37 -6.65 -1.50
C HIS A 56 1.23 -7.13 -0.60
N GLY A 57 0.96 -8.44 -0.55
CA GLY A 57 -0.09 -9.04 0.28
C GLY A 57 -1.15 -9.78 -0.53
N GLY A 58 -2.16 -10.30 0.17
CA GLY A 58 -3.22 -11.16 -0.40
C GLY A 58 -4.62 -10.55 -0.46
N THR A 59 -4.80 -9.30 -0.05
CA THR A 59 -6.05 -8.57 -0.25
C THR A 59 -6.18 -8.10 -1.70
N GLU A 60 -7.39 -7.75 -2.15
CA GLU A 60 -7.72 -7.50 -3.56
C GLU A 60 -6.74 -6.61 -4.32
N THR A 61 -6.42 -5.40 -3.83
CA THR A 61 -5.47 -4.52 -4.51
C THR A 61 -4.03 -4.99 -4.29
N ALA A 62 -3.72 -5.47 -3.09
CA ALA A 62 -2.39 -5.95 -2.72
C ALA A 62 -1.91 -7.15 -3.57
N ILE A 63 -2.81 -8.11 -3.85
CA ILE A 63 -2.48 -9.27 -4.68
C ILE A 63 -2.32 -8.86 -6.15
N ASN A 64 -3.10 -7.87 -6.61
CA ASN A 64 -2.93 -7.28 -7.94
C ASN A 64 -1.62 -6.48 -8.08
N LEU A 65 -1.08 -5.92 -6.98
CA LEU A 65 0.26 -5.31 -6.96
C LEU A 65 1.39 -6.34 -6.94
N THR A 66 1.15 -7.55 -6.42
CA THR A 66 2.16 -8.61 -6.35
C THR A 66 2.62 -9.01 -7.75
N GLY A 67 3.94 -9.00 -7.96
CA GLY A 67 4.57 -9.18 -9.27
C GLY A 67 4.92 -10.64 -9.61
N ASP A 68 4.27 -11.61 -8.97
CA ASP A 68 4.54 -13.04 -9.13
C ASP A 68 3.27 -13.86 -9.42
N PRO A 69 3.38 -15.18 -9.71
CA PRO A 69 2.25 -16.00 -10.16
C PRO A 69 1.01 -16.04 -9.25
N ARG A 70 1.12 -15.67 -7.97
CA ARG A 70 -0.04 -15.63 -7.06
C ARG A 70 -1.08 -14.60 -7.49
N ARG A 71 -0.68 -13.59 -8.28
CA ARG A 71 -1.58 -12.59 -8.86
C ARG A 71 -2.53 -13.16 -9.91
N TRP A 72 -2.06 -14.07 -10.78
CA TRP A 72 -2.80 -14.48 -11.98
C TRP A 72 -4.25 -14.91 -11.77
N PRO A 73 -4.60 -15.72 -10.76
CA PRO A 73 -6.00 -16.09 -10.53
C PRO A 73 -6.86 -14.95 -9.96
N ASN A 74 -6.25 -13.86 -9.48
CA ASN A 74 -6.91 -12.72 -8.82
C ASN A 74 -6.94 -11.44 -9.68
N ASP A 75 -6.36 -11.49 -10.89
CA ASP A 75 -6.33 -10.33 -11.78
C ASP A 75 -7.48 -10.38 -12.78
N HIS A 76 -8.47 -9.54 -12.53
CA HIS A 76 -9.66 -9.39 -13.39
C HIS A 76 -9.52 -8.24 -14.40
N GLY A 77 -8.31 -7.66 -14.56
CA GLY A 77 -8.01 -6.60 -15.53
C GLY A 77 -8.54 -5.22 -15.17
N ASN A 78 -9.30 -5.08 -14.08
CA ASN A 78 -9.88 -3.83 -13.62
C ASN A 78 -9.12 -3.19 -12.45
N ALA A 79 -8.13 -3.87 -11.88
CA ALA A 79 -7.39 -3.39 -10.71
C ALA A 79 -6.52 -2.15 -10.99
N GLY A 80 -6.30 -1.80 -12.25
CA GLY A 80 -5.53 -0.61 -12.65
C GLY A 80 -4.04 -0.70 -12.30
N ILE A 81 -3.49 -1.92 -12.19
CA ILE A 81 -2.07 -2.15 -11.92
C ILE A 81 -1.33 -2.41 -13.23
N VAL A 82 -0.15 -1.80 -13.38
CA VAL A 82 0.73 -2.01 -14.53
C VAL A 82 2.09 -2.47 -14.01
N HIS A 83 2.55 -3.62 -14.49
CA HIS A 83 3.84 -4.18 -14.07
C HIS A 83 5.00 -3.76 -14.97
N PHE A 84 6.19 -3.59 -14.38
CA PHE A 84 7.45 -3.29 -15.05
C PHE A 84 8.64 -4.00 -14.41
#